data_AF-A0A249SSU3-F1
#
_entry.id   AF-A0A249SSU3-F1
#
_cell.length_a   1.000
_cell.length_b   1.000
_cell.length_c   1.000
_cell.angle_alpha   90.00
_cell.angle_beta   90.00
_cell.angle_gamma   90.00
#
_symmetry.space_group_name_H-M   'P 1'
#
loop_
_entity.id
_entity.type
_entity.pdbx_description
1 polymer ?
#
loop_
_entity_poly.entity_id
_entity_poly.type
_entity_poly.pdbx_seq_one_letter_code
_entity_poly.pdbx_strand_id
1 'polypeptide(L)' 'MITDERAFIILQLDDTATAEEIVTRYQTLKLQYSKIKEETEDLRTRLAYQLKQIELDDAFIYFRSKQRV' A
#
# COMPACT_ATOMS: atom_id res chain seq x y z
N MET A 1 -10.46 -6.36 -9.41
CA MET A 1 -9.22 -6.34 -10.21
C MET A 1 -8.54 -5.01 -9.95
N ILE A 2 -7.28 -4.98 -9.50
CA ILE A 2 -6.53 -3.72 -9.37
C ILE A 2 -6.20 -3.18 -10.76
N THR A 3 -6.35 -1.87 -10.93
CA THR A 3 -5.97 -1.09 -12.13
C THR A 3 -4.79 -0.19 -11.81
N ASP A 4 -4.06 0.27 -12.83
CA ASP A 4 -2.89 1.14 -12.67
C ASP A 4 -3.25 2.40 -11.86
N GLU A 5 -4.30 3.14 -12.23
CA GLU A 5 -4.80 4.31 -11.49
C GLU A 5 -5.08 4.00 -10.01
N ARG A 6 -5.72 2.86 -9.73
CA ARG A 6 -6.11 2.50 -8.37
C ARG A 6 -4.89 2.13 -7.52
N ALA A 7 -3.87 1.54 -8.12
CA ALA A 7 -2.62 1.21 -7.46
C ALA A 7 -1.81 2.47 -7.11
N PHE A 8 -1.77 3.46 -8.02
CA PHE A 8 -1.17 4.77 -7.75
C PHE A 8 -1.89 5.53 -6.63
N ILE A 9 -3.24 5.53 -6.64
CA ILE A 9 -4.06 6.13 -5.57
C ILE A 9 -3.77 5.47 -4.21
N ILE A 10 -3.66 4.13 -4.16
CA ILE A 10 -3.38 3.40 -2.92
C ILE A 10 -1.99 3.74 -2.36
N LEU A 11 -0.98 3.83 -3.22
CA LEU A 11 0.37 4.24 -2.81
C LEU A 11 0.51 5.75 -2.62
N GLN A 12 -0.50 6.54 -2.98
CA GLN A 12 -0.46 8.00 -2.98
C GLN A 12 0.73 8.53 -3.81
N LEU A 13 0.87 7.99 -5.01
CA LEU A 13 1.92 8.33 -5.98
C LEU A 13 1.27 8.83 -7.27
N ASP A 14 2.02 9.65 -8.00
CA ASP A 14 1.67 10.02 -9.36
C ASP A 14 2.03 8.89 -10.35
N ASP A 15 1.38 8.90 -11.51
CA ASP A 15 1.56 7.92 -12.59
C ASP A 15 2.97 7.91 -13.20
N THR A 16 3.78 8.93 -12.91
CA THR A 16 5.18 9.03 -13.31
C THR A 16 6.17 8.45 -12.29
N ALA A 17 5.69 7.89 -11.17
CA ALA A 17 6.55 7.40 -10.10
C ALA A 17 7.45 6.23 -10.56
N THR A 18 8.72 6.30 -10.20
CA THR A 18 9.72 5.28 -10.51
C THR A 18 9.56 4.03 -9.63
N ALA A 19 10.16 2.92 -10.06
CA ALA A 19 10.14 1.67 -9.31
C ALA A 19 10.70 1.82 -7.88
N GLU A 20 11.74 2.64 -7.69
CA GLU A 20 12.33 2.91 -6.38
C GLU A 20 11.40 3.73 -5.47
N GLU A 21 10.71 4.72 -6.04
CA GLU A 21 9.72 5.53 -5.31
C GLU A 21 8.52 4.68 -4.87
N ILE A 22 8.06 3.77 -5.73
CA ILE A 22 7.00 2.80 -5.42
C ILE A 22 7.39 1.92 -4.23
N VAL A 23 8.60 1.37 -4.22
CA VAL A 23 9.09 0.51 -3.13
C VAL A 23 9.24 1.30 -1.83
N THR A 24 9.84 2.48 -1.89
CA THR A 24 10.06 3.35 -0.72
C THR A 24 8.74 3.78 -0.10
N ARG A 25 7.75 4.14 -0.94
CA ARG A 25 6.44 4.57 -0.48
C ARG A 25 5.64 3.42 0.12
N TYR A 26 5.68 2.25 -0.50
CA TYR A 26 5.09 1.02 0.04
C TYR A 26 5.62 0.71 1.43
N GLN A 27 6.95 0.71 1.61
CA GLN A 27 7.59 0.42 2.90
C GLN A 27 7.18 1.44 3.97
N THR A 28 7.13 2.72 3.61
CA THR A 28 6.72 3.80 4.52
C THR A 28 5.28 3.62 5.00
N LEU A 29 4.33 3.42 4.09
CA LEU A 29 2.92 3.25 4.42
C LEU A 29 2.67 1.96 5.22
N LYS A 30 3.37 0.88 4.88
CA LYS A 30 3.29 -0.38 5.61
C LYS A 30 3.72 -0.22 7.07
N LEU A 31 4.82 0.49 7.32
CA LEU A 31 5.31 0.75 8.67
C LEU A 31 4.31 1.60 9.46
N GLN A 32 3.75 2.64 8.84
CA GLN A 32 2.73 3.49 9.46
C GLN A 32 1.49 2.70 9.87
N TYR A 33 0.95 1.86 8.98
CA TYR A 33 -0.22 1.05 9.30
C TYR A 33 0.05 -0.01 10.36
N SER A 34 1.24 -0.62 10.37
CA SER A 34 1.64 -1.56 11.43
C SER A 34 1.71 -0.88 12.79
N LYS A 35 2.30 0.32 12.85
CA LYS A 35 2.40 1.09 14.09
C LYS A 35 1.02 1.44 14.66
N ILE A 36 0.09 1.91 13.82
CA ILE A 36 -1.25 2.27 14.29
C ILE A 36 -2.05 1.04 14.71
N LYS A 37 -1.86 -0.10 14.04
CA LYS A 37 -2.47 -1.38 14.43
C LYS A 37 -1.99 -1.88 15.80
N GLU A 38 -0.73 -1.61 16.15
CA GLU A 38 -0.14 -1.97 17.45
C GLU A 38 -0.56 -0.98 18.56
N GLU A 39 -0.63 0.31 18.24
CA GLU A 39 -0.96 1.37 19.21
C GLU A 39 -2.47 1.48 19.50
N THR A 40 -3.33 0.92 18.66
CA THR A 40 -4.79 1.04 18.83
C THR A 40 -5.41 -0.19 19.47
N GLU A 41 -6.08 -0.02 20.61
CA GLU A 41 -6.87 -1.09 21.27
C GLU A 41 -8.26 -1.31 20.63
N ASP A 42 -8.79 -0.31 19.92
CA ASP A 42 -10.09 -0.40 19.25
C ASP A 42 -10.08 -1.35 18.05
N LEU A 43 -10.90 -2.41 18.15
CA LEU A 43 -10.98 -3.49 17.17
C LEU A 43 -11.43 -2.99 15.78
N ARG A 44 -12.29 -1.96 15.74
CA ARG A 44 -12.79 -1.38 14.48
C ARG A 44 -11.68 -0.64 13.74
N THR A 45 -10.89 0.13 14.47
CA THR A 45 -9.72 0.83 13.95
C THR A 45 -8.66 -0.18 13.49
N ARG A 46 -8.37 -1.22 14.27
CA ARG A 46 -7.46 -2.31 13.86
C ARG A 46 -7.91 -2.99 12.57
N LEU A 47 -9.21 -3.29 12.44
CA LEU A 47 -9.77 -3.90 11.24
C LEU A 47 -9.64 -2.98 10.01
N ALA A 48 -9.92 -1.68 10.17
CA ALA A 48 -9.75 -0.71 9.10
C ALA A 48 -8.29 -0.63 8.60
N TYR A 49 -7.32 -0.64 9.52
CA TYR A 49 -5.90 -0.65 9.16
C TYR A 49 -5.46 -1.97 8.52
N GLN A 50 -6.00 -3.11 8.95
CA GLN A 50 -5.74 -4.39 8.29
C GLN A 50 -6.26 -4.41 6.84
N LEU A 51 -7.46 -3.87 6.60
CA LEU A 51 -8.00 -3.74 5.25
C LEU A 51 -7.11 -2.82 4.39
N LYS A 52 -6.62 -1.71 4.95
CA LYS A 52 -5.68 -0.82 4.26
C LYS A 52 -4.34 -1.48 3.96
N GLN A 53 -3.83 -2.34 4.84
CA GLN A 53 -2.63 -3.13 4.57
C GLN A 53 -2.83 -4.12 3.40
N ILE A 54 -3.98 -4.78 3.33
CA ILE A 54 -4.29 -5.70 2.23
C ILE A 54 -4.36 -4.95 0.89
N GLU A 55 -5.07 -3.80 0.85
CA GLU A 55 -5.14 -2.97 -0.36
C GLU A 55 -3.74 -2.52 -0.82
N LEU A 56 -2.88 -2.14 0.13
CA LEU A 56 -1.49 -1.73 -0.11
C LEU A 56 -0.66 -2.89 -0.70
N ASP A 57 -0.77 -4.08 -0.11
CA ASP A 57 -0.04 -5.27 -0.56
C ASP A 57 -0.48 -5.68 -1.98
N ASP A 58 -1.78 -5.67 -2.26
CA ASP A 58 -2.30 -5.97 -3.61
C ASP A 58 -1.77 -4.98 -4.66
N ALA A 59 -1.75 -3.68 -4.34
CA ALA A 59 -1.24 -2.65 -5.24
C ALA A 59 0.26 -2.83 -5.53
N PHE A 60 1.04 -3.17 -4.51
CA PHE A 60 2.47 -3.44 -4.67
C PHE A 60 2.73 -4.70 -5.52
N ILE A 61 2.01 -5.79 -5.25
CA ILE A 61 2.12 -7.03 -6.04
C ILE A 61 1.77 -6.77 -7.50
N TYR A 62 0.74 -5.97 -7.76
CA TYR A 62 0.35 -5.57 -9.10
C TYR A 62 1.48 -4.83 -9.84
N PHE A 63 2.04 -3.77 -9.26
CA PHE A 63 3.16 -3.06 -9.88
C PHE A 63 4.38 -3.96 -10.10
N ARG A 64 4.72 -4.79 -9.12
CA ARG A 64 5.83 -5.74 -9.23
C ARG A 64 5.62 -6.79 -10.32
N SER A 65 4.36 -7.18 -10.58
CA SER A 65 4.03 -8.10 -11.68
C SER A 65 4.16 -7.43 -13.05
N LYS A 66 3.88 -6.13 -13.15
CA LYS A 66 4.00 -5.32 -14.38
C LYS A 66 5.45 -5.01 -14.74
N GLN A 67 6.32 -4.87 -13.75
CA GLN A 67 7.76 -4.64 -13.94
C GLN A 67 8.55 -5.90 -14.37
N ARG A 68 7.93 -7.09 -14.37
CA ARG A 68 8.51 -8.31 -14.96
C ARG A 68 8.32 -8.32 -16.49
N VAL A 69 8.98 -7.40 -17.19
CA VAL A 69 9.28 -7.45 -18.64
C VAL A 69 10.65 -6.85 -18.85
#